data_AF-A0A5N8X567-F1
#
_entry.id   AF-A0A5N8X567-F1
#
_cell.length_a   1.000
_cell.length_b   1.000
_cell.length_c   1.000
_cell.angle_alpha   90.00
_cell.angle_beta   90.00
_cell.angle_gamma   90.00
#
_symmetry.space_group_name_H-M   'P 1'
#
loop_
_entity.id
_entity.type
_entity.pdbx_description
1 polymer ?
#
loop_
_entity_poly.entity_id
_entity_poly.type
_entity_poly.pdbx_seq_one_letter_code
_entity_poly.pdbx_strand_id
1 'polypeptide(L)'
;MADALRRGDDLSVLADEGEAMGDIAPRELISLADDEGNSVTVNVLGRNPRWAAGLDAEIVVGTPFVSGRCYLALSFSKLESWSDALDRLDAGQGVAWMEMSRGASIFIQLTGERDCPEVVVEDESGSMVTVRVPIALPDDWIAEHRQRLHQLMKHWVPMLSA
;
A
#
# COMPACT_ATOMS: atom_id res chain seq x y z
N MET A 1 -47.33 11.63 56.88
CA MET A 1 -46.45 10.56 57.39
C MET A 1 -45.72 9.98 56.20
N ALA A 2 -44.37 10.00 56.26
CA ALA A 2 -43.33 9.24 55.55
C ALA A 2 -43.54 8.87 54.05
N ASP A 3 -42.69 9.35 53.13
CA ASP A 3 -41.37 8.78 52.72
C ASP A 3 -41.57 7.56 51.77
N ALA A 4 -40.95 7.38 50.60
CA ALA A 4 -39.63 7.77 50.12
C ALA A 4 -39.55 7.80 48.57
N LEU A 5 -38.79 8.79 48.06
CA LEU A 5 -37.74 8.73 47.04
C LEU A 5 -37.81 7.72 45.88
N ARG A 6 -37.86 8.26 44.65
CA ARG A 6 -36.77 8.05 43.66
C ARG A 6 -36.73 9.21 42.65
N ARG A 7 -35.68 10.02 42.80
CA ARG A 7 -35.24 11.11 41.93
C ARG A 7 -33.77 10.85 41.60
N GLY A 8 -33.37 11.17 40.38
CA GLY A 8 -32.01 11.08 39.84
C GLY A 8 -32.01 10.17 38.60
N ASP A 9 -31.93 10.63 37.35
CA ASP A 9 -31.18 11.79 36.82
C ASP A 9 -29.84 11.96 37.51
N ASP A 10 -28.92 11.07 37.14
CA ASP A 10 -27.50 11.36 37.28
C ASP A 10 -26.75 11.00 35.99
N LEU A 11 -25.96 11.97 35.58
CA LEU A 11 -25.09 12.00 34.43
C LEU A 11 -23.90 11.05 34.63
N SER A 12 -23.64 10.16 33.68
CA SER A 12 -22.35 9.49 33.43
C SER A 12 -22.60 8.46 32.31
N VAL A 13 -21.98 8.44 31.14
CA VAL A 13 -20.64 8.88 30.73
C VAL A 13 -20.72 9.18 29.22
N LEU A 14 -20.44 10.44 28.86
CA LEU A 14 -19.79 10.77 27.58
C LEU A 14 -18.32 10.39 27.74
N ALA A 15 -17.71 9.88 26.66
CA ALA A 15 -16.43 9.15 26.54
C ALA A 15 -16.67 7.63 26.61
N ASP A 16 -16.70 6.94 25.47
CA ASP A 16 -15.47 6.67 24.74
C ASP A 16 -15.76 6.42 23.24
N GLU A 17 -15.80 7.48 22.44
CA GLU A 17 -15.67 7.40 20.96
C GLU A 17 -14.26 7.83 20.55
N GLY A 18 -13.27 7.51 21.39
CA GLY A 18 -11.88 7.94 21.26
C GLY A 18 -10.85 6.81 21.28
N GLU A 19 -11.25 5.54 21.38
CA GLU A 19 -10.31 4.42 21.55
C GLU A 19 -10.58 3.25 20.59
N ALA A 20 -10.48 3.52 19.29
CA ALA A 20 -10.26 2.46 18.29
C ALA A 20 -9.48 2.93 17.04
N MET A 21 -8.66 3.98 17.15
CA MET A 21 -7.48 4.09 16.29
C MET A 21 -6.36 3.30 16.98
N GLY A 22 -6.59 2.00 17.17
CA GLY A 22 -5.47 1.10 17.40
C GLY A 22 -4.46 1.35 16.30
N ASP A 23 -3.17 1.37 16.65
CA ASP A 23 -2.05 1.51 15.72
C ASP A 23 -2.11 0.36 14.70
N ILE A 24 -2.97 0.49 13.68
CA ILE A 24 -3.11 -0.47 12.61
C ILE A 24 -1.81 -0.35 11.85
N ALA A 25 -0.98 -1.39 11.98
CA ALA A 25 0.31 -1.46 11.31
C ALA A 25 0.15 -1.02 9.85
N PRO A 26 0.92 -0.02 9.36
CA PRO A 26 0.79 0.47 8.00
C PRO A 26 0.97 -0.70 7.04
N ARG A 27 0.06 -0.87 6.08
CA ARG A 27 0.10 -2.00 5.14
C ARG A 27 0.39 -1.56 3.73
N GLU A 28 -0.21 -0.48 3.29
CA GLU A 28 -0.19 -0.08 1.89
C GLU A 28 1.11 0.66 1.53
N LEU A 29 1.94 0.05 0.69
CA LEU A 29 3.18 0.61 0.15
C LEU A 29 2.95 1.39 -1.13
N ILE A 30 2.15 0.82 -2.02
CA ILE A 30 1.78 1.41 -3.30
C ILE A 30 0.25 1.41 -3.35
N SER A 31 -0.32 2.54 -3.74
CA SER A 31 -1.76 2.72 -3.94
C SER A 31 -1.98 3.60 -5.17
N LEU A 32 -2.06 2.95 -6.32
CA LEU A 32 -2.33 3.60 -7.59
C LEU A 32 -3.78 3.27 -7.91
N ALA A 33 -4.68 4.24 -7.83
CA ALA A 33 -6.09 4.03 -8.11
C ALA A 33 -6.73 5.28 -8.73
N ASP A 34 -7.75 5.05 -9.56
CA ASP A 34 -8.60 6.10 -10.11
C ASP A 34 -10.06 5.94 -9.66
N ASP A 35 -10.91 6.90 -10.04
CA ASP A 35 -12.34 6.92 -9.73
C ASP A 35 -13.17 5.99 -10.64
N GLU A 36 -12.57 5.43 -11.68
CA GLU A 36 -13.16 4.41 -12.56
C GLU A 36 -13.04 2.99 -11.97
N GLY A 37 -12.31 2.84 -10.86
CA GLY A 37 -12.13 1.58 -10.14
C GLY A 37 -10.95 0.75 -10.65
N ASN A 38 -10.05 1.34 -11.45
CA ASN A 38 -8.78 0.72 -11.78
C ASN A 38 -7.80 0.97 -10.64
N SER A 39 -7.05 -0.07 -10.28
CA SER A 39 -6.12 -0.01 -9.17
C SER A 39 -4.98 -1.02 -9.28
N VAL A 40 -3.81 -0.62 -8.82
CA VAL A 40 -2.66 -1.47 -8.52
C VAL A 40 -2.16 -1.10 -7.13
N THR A 41 -2.20 -2.05 -6.21
CA THR A 41 -1.75 -1.86 -4.82
C THR A 41 -0.66 -2.85 -4.45
N VAL A 42 0.21 -2.44 -3.53
CA VAL A 42 1.17 -3.33 -2.86
C VAL A 42 0.95 -3.25 -1.37
N ASN A 43 0.60 -4.36 -0.75
CA ASN A 43 0.22 -4.43 0.66
C ASN A 43 1.15 -5.34 1.44
N VAL A 44 1.72 -4.83 2.53
CA VAL A 44 2.43 -5.60 3.55
C VAL A 44 1.43 -6.39 4.37
N LEU A 45 1.61 -7.71 4.40
CA LEU A 45 0.80 -8.68 5.13
C LEU A 45 1.37 -8.94 6.54
N GLY A 46 2.68 -8.72 6.72
CA GLY A 46 3.38 -8.84 7.99
C GLY A 46 4.83 -9.26 7.83
N ARG A 47 5.46 -9.67 8.93
CA ARG A 47 6.83 -10.22 8.90
C ARG A 47 6.82 -11.60 8.25
N ASN A 48 7.83 -11.86 7.41
CA ASN A 48 8.01 -13.17 6.81
C ASN A 48 8.50 -14.17 7.88
N PRO A 49 7.79 -15.29 8.12
CA PRO A 49 8.14 -16.23 9.19
C PRO A 49 9.39 -17.07 8.88
N ARG A 50 9.84 -17.11 7.62
CA ARG A 50 10.99 -17.90 7.16
C ARG A 50 12.22 -17.03 6.88
N TRP A 51 12.07 -15.71 6.86
CA TRP A 51 13.14 -14.77 6.55
C TRP A 51 13.05 -13.56 7.48
N ALA A 52 13.93 -13.51 8.48
CA ALA A 52 13.88 -12.51 9.55
C ALA A 52 14.07 -11.05 9.07
N ALA A 53 14.72 -10.85 7.92
CA ALA A 53 14.89 -9.55 7.28
C ALA A 53 13.81 -9.24 6.22
N GLY A 54 12.75 -10.06 6.17
CA GLY A 54 11.72 -10.01 5.15
C GLY A 54 10.33 -9.66 5.67
N LEU A 55 9.55 -9.03 4.79
CA LEU A 55 8.10 -8.88 4.93
C LEU A 55 7.40 -9.74 3.89
N ASP A 56 6.29 -10.35 4.28
CA ASP A 56 5.32 -10.89 3.34
C ASP A 56 4.44 -9.75 2.83
N ALA A 57 4.21 -9.71 1.53
CA ALA A 57 3.38 -8.74 0.86
C ALA A 57 2.58 -9.37 -0.28
N GLU A 58 1.64 -8.61 -0.85
CA GLU A 58 0.97 -8.95 -2.10
C GLU A 58 0.87 -7.74 -3.03
N ILE A 59 0.92 -7.99 -4.34
CA ILE A 59 0.41 -7.07 -5.36
C ILE A 59 -1.04 -7.45 -5.60
N VAL A 60 -1.92 -6.45 -5.64
CA VAL A 60 -3.32 -6.64 -6.04
C VAL A 60 -3.61 -5.70 -7.20
N VAL A 61 -4.04 -6.28 -8.32
CA VAL A 61 -4.59 -5.55 -9.45
C VAL A 61 -6.11 -5.67 -9.40
N GLY A 62 -6.79 -4.54 -9.39
CA GLY A 62 -8.25 -4.47 -9.39
C GLY A 62 -8.73 -3.57 -10.51
N THR A 63 -9.61 -4.08 -11.37
CA THR A 63 -10.36 -3.28 -12.35
C THR A 63 -11.79 -3.81 -12.40
N PRO A 64 -12.74 -3.08 -13.01
CA PRO A 64 -14.10 -3.59 -13.19
C PRO A 64 -14.21 -4.86 -14.04
N PHE A 65 -13.20 -5.17 -14.85
CA PHE A 65 -13.20 -6.32 -15.76
C PHE A 65 -12.34 -7.49 -15.28
N VAL A 66 -11.11 -7.21 -14.84
CA VAL A 66 -10.12 -8.18 -14.38
C VAL A 66 -9.62 -7.84 -12.98
N SER A 67 -9.44 -8.86 -12.15
CA SER A 67 -8.73 -8.74 -10.88
C SER A 67 -7.73 -9.89 -10.73
N GLY A 68 -6.64 -9.61 -10.03
CA GLY A 68 -5.56 -10.56 -9.81
C GLY A 68 -4.76 -10.22 -8.56
N ARG A 69 -4.11 -11.22 -8.00
CA ARG A 69 -3.19 -11.04 -6.88
C ARG A 69 -1.98 -11.94 -7.04
N CYS A 70 -0.82 -11.47 -6.60
CA CYS A 70 0.37 -12.30 -6.48
C CYS A 70 1.16 -11.94 -5.20
N TYR A 71 1.81 -12.93 -4.62
CA TYR A 71 2.63 -12.75 -3.43
C TYR A 71 4.02 -12.24 -3.81
N LEU A 72 4.58 -11.39 -2.95
CA LEU A 72 5.98 -10.97 -3.02
C LEU A 72 6.58 -10.89 -1.61
N ALA A 73 7.91 -10.96 -1.56
CA ALA A 73 8.67 -10.76 -0.34
C ALA A 73 9.44 -9.43 -0.45
N LEU A 74 9.36 -8.59 0.57
CA LEU A 74 10.03 -7.28 0.60
C LEU A 74 11.19 -7.31 1.61
N SER A 75 12.37 -6.86 1.20
CA SER A 75 13.45 -6.46 2.09
C SER A 75 13.44 -4.95 2.31
N PHE A 76 14.22 -4.50 3.29
CA PHE A 76 14.60 -3.09 3.44
C PHE A 76 15.11 -2.48 2.12
N SER A 77 16.02 -3.16 1.41
CA SER A 77 16.55 -2.69 0.13
C SER A 77 15.47 -2.54 -0.96
N LYS A 78 14.39 -3.32 -0.93
CA LYS A 78 13.25 -3.14 -1.85
C LYS A 78 12.40 -1.92 -1.51
N LEU A 79 12.30 -1.58 -0.22
CA LEU A 79 11.65 -0.34 0.23
C LEU A 79 12.50 0.88 -0.16
N GLU A 80 13.82 0.82 0.02
CA GLU A 80 14.74 1.87 -0.46
C GLU A 80 14.67 2.04 -1.97
N SER A 81 14.66 0.94 -2.73
CA SER A 81 14.53 1.02 -4.19
C SER A 81 13.18 1.57 -4.65
N TRP A 82 12.14 1.52 -3.81
CA TRP A 82 10.87 2.21 -4.08
C TRP A 82 11.02 3.72 -3.85
N SER A 83 11.77 4.16 -2.83
CA SER A 83 12.12 5.57 -2.64
C SER A 83 12.82 6.14 -3.89
N ASP A 84 13.82 5.41 -4.39
CA ASP A 84 14.55 5.82 -5.61
C ASP A 84 13.63 5.87 -6.84
N ALA A 85 12.66 4.97 -6.92
CA ALA A 85 11.66 4.98 -7.98
C ALA A 85 10.76 6.23 -7.88
N LEU A 86 10.31 6.60 -6.67
CA LEU A 86 9.53 7.82 -6.46
C LEU A 86 10.31 9.08 -6.86
N ASP A 87 11.61 9.15 -6.58
CA ASP A 87 12.45 10.28 -6.99
C ASP A 87 12.60 10.39 -8.51
N ARG A 88 12.69 9.25 -9.21
CA ARG A 88 12.69 9.23 -10.68
C ARG A 88 11.34 9.63 -11.27
N LEU A 89 10.24 9.17 -10.68
CA LEU A 89 8.89 9.55 -11.08
C LEU A 89 8.67 11.06 -10.92
N ASP A 90 9.13 11.64 -9.82
CA ASP A 90 9.07 13.08 -9.54
C ASP A 90 9.90 13.90 -10.56
N ALA A 91 10.99 13.31 -11.07
CA ALA A 91 11.79 13.87 -12.15
C ALA A 91 11.17 13.67 -13.55
N GLY A 92 9.93 13.16 -13.65
CA GLY A 92 9.23 12.93 -14.91
C GLY A 92 9.73 11.69 -15.67
N GLN A 93 10.39 10.74 -14.99
CA GLN A 93 10.91 9.53 -15.60
C GLN A 93 10.05 8.31 -15.25
N GLY A 94 9.82 7.45 -16.23
CA GLY A 94 9.26 6.13 -15.98
C GLY A 94 10.20 5.26 -15.13
N VAL A 95 9.63 4.27 -14.48
CA VAL A 95 10.36 3.36 -13.56
C VAL A 95 10.01 1.91 -13.79
N ALA A 96 10.97 1.06 -13.44
CA ALA A 96 10.85 -0.38 -13.32
C ALA A 96 11.25 -0.76 -11.89
N TRP A 97 10.28 -1.11 -11.07
CA TRP A 97 10.49 -1.53 -9.69
C TRP A 97 10.41 -3.06 -9.62
N MET A 98 11.38 -3.64 -8.92
CA MET A 98 11.54 -5.10 -8.80
C MET A 98 11.87 -5.86 -10.10
N GLU A 99 12.28 -5.15 -11.15
CA GLU A 99 12.80 -5.74 -12.39
C GLU A 99 13.95 -6.73 -12.10
N MET A 100 13.97 -7.85 -12.82
CA MET A 100 14.95 -8.94 -12.68
C MET A 100 15.03 -9.57 -11.27
N SER A 101 14.06 -9.31 -10.40
CA SER A 101 13.99 -9.96 -9.09
C SER A 101 13.14 -11.22 -9.12
N ARG A 102 13.27 -12.07 -8.09
CA ARG A 102 12.38 -13.23 -7.96
C ARG A 102 10.99 -12.73 -7.58
N GLY A 103 10.03 -12.84 -8.51
CA GLY A 103 8.63 -12.45 -8.30
C GLY A 103 8.14 -11.48 -9.36
N ALA A 104 7.04 -10.80 -9.05
CA ALA A 104 6.44 -9.83 -9.95
C ALA A 104 7.19 -8.49 -9.96
N SER A 105 7.21 -7.85 -11.13
CA SER A 105 7.75 -6.50 -11.36
C SER A 105 6.61 -5.50 -11.58
N ILE A 106 6.83 -4.24 -11.19
CA ILE A 106 5.91 -3.13 -11.44
C ILE A 106 6.62 -2.07 -12.27
N PHE A 107 6.04 -1.71 -13.40
CA PHE A 107 6.50 -0.61 -14.23
C PHE A 107 5.47 0.51 -14.22
N ILE A 108 5.94 1.75 -14.17
CA ILE A 108 5.08 2.94 -14.27
C ILE A 108 5.61 3.81 -15.40
N GLN A 109 4.78 3.96 -16.43
CA GLN A 109 5.04 4.83 -17.58
C GLN A 109 4.16 6.07 -17.44
N LEU A 110 4.76 7.26 -17.27
CA LEU A 110 4.02 8.50 -17.03
C LEU A 110 3.20 8.97 -18.24
N THR A 111 3.57 8.52 -19.44
CA THR A 111 2.87 8.82 -20.70
C THR A 111 2.41 7.53 -21.34
N GLY A 112 1.20 7.07 -20.99
CA GLY A 112 0.55 5.92 -21.62
C GLY A 112 -0.28 6.29 -22.85
N GLU A 113 -0.86 5.28 -23.52
CA GLU A 113 -1.67 5.46 -24.74
C GLU A 113 -2.97 6.26 -24.54
N ARG A 114 -3.36 6.52 -23.28
CA ARG A 114 -4.62 7.21 -22.90
C ARG A 114 -4.41 8.57 -22.25
N ASP A 115 -3.25 9.19 -22.47
CA ASP A 115 -2.87 10.47 -21.85
C ASP A 115 -2.85 10.42 -20.30
N CYS A 116 -2.76 9.22 -19.72
CA CYS A 116 -2.58 8.99 -18.29
C CYS A 116 -1.45 7.99 -18.04
N PRO A 117 -0.93 7.93 -16.80
CA PRO A 117 0.05 6.92 -16.42
C PRO A 117 -0.45 5.49 -16.69
N GLU A 118 0.43 4.65 -17.22
CA GLU A 118 0.17 3.22 -17.39
C GLU A 118 1.01 2.43 -16.40
N VAL A 119 0.34 1.58 -15.62
CA VAL A 119 0.97 0.67 -14.66
C VAL A 119 0.98 -0.73 -15.24
N VAL A 120 2.16 -1.34 -15.30
CA VAL A 120 2.33 -2.71 -15.80
C VAL A 120 2.80 -3.60 -14.66
N VAL A 121 2.09 -4.70 -14.43
CA VAL A 121 2.48 -5.75 -13.50
C VAL A 121 2.85 -6.99 -14.30
N GLU A 122 4.09 -7.45 -14.14
CA GLU A 122 4.60 -8.65 -14.82
C GLU A 122 5.01 -9.69 -13.80
N ASP A 123 4.34 -10.84 -13.78
CA ASP A 123 4.72 -11.99 -12.96
C ASP A 123 5.29 -13.11 -13.83
N GLU A 124 6.51 -12.89 -14.32
CA GLU A 124 7.23 -13.82 -15.19
C GLU A 124 7.66 -15.12 -14.49
N SER A 125 7.71 -15.13 -13.16
CA SER A 125 8.22 -16.28 -12.40
C SER A 125 7.13 -17.20 -11.84
N GLY A 126 5.93 -16.66 -11.61
CA GLY A 126 4.80 -17.41 -11.08
C GLY A 126 3.80 -17.80 -12.17
N SER A 127 3.03 -16.82 -12.61
CA SER A 127 1.86 -16.98 -13.49
C SER A 127 2.14 -16.84 -14.98
N MET A 128 3.28 -16.25 -15.36
CA MET A 128 3.60 -15.84 -16.74
C MET A 128 2.59 -14.82 -17.29
N VAL A 129 2.01 -13.99 -16.42
CA VAL A 129 0.98 -13.00 -16.77
C VAL A 129 1.56 -11.59 -16.72
N THR A 130 1.22 -10.81 -17.75
CA THR A 130 1.38 -9.35 -17.77
C THR A 130 0.02 -8.70 -17.74
N VAL A 131 -0.17 -7.73 -16.84
CA VAL A 131 -1.36 -6.88 -16.79
C VAL A 131 -0.93 -5.44 -17.00
N ARG A 132 -1.59 -4.73 -17.90
CA ARG A 132 -1.38 -3.30 -18.16
C ARG A 132 -2.65 -2.55 -17.80
N VAL A 133 -2.54 -1.56 -16.94
CA VAL A 133 -3.67 -0.79 -16.40
C VAL A 133 -3.36 0.70 -16.55
N PRO A 134 -4.05 1.42 -17.44
CA PRO A 134 -4.07 2.88 -17.43
C PRO A 134 -4.77 3.36 -16.15
N ILE A 135 -4.17 4.29 -15.41
CA ILE A 135 -4.72 4.82 -14.15
C ILE A 135 -4.59 6.33 -14.15
N ALA A 136 -5.71 7.04 -14.03
CA ALA A 136 -5.75 8.49 -13.88
C ALA A 136 -5.38 8.90 -12.45
N LEU A 137 -4.07 9.07 -12.19
CA LEU A 137 -3.56 9.38 -10.85
C LEU A 137 -3.81 10.86 -10.46
N PRO A 138 -4.14 11.14 -9.18
CA PRO A 138 -4.18 12.51 -8.66
C PRO A 138 -2.83 13.22 -8.73
N ASP A 139 -2.80 14.55 -8.89
CA ASP A 139 -1.54 15.31 -9.07
C ASP A 139 -0.49 15.11 -7.96
N ASP A 140 -0.93 14.85 -6.72
CA ASP A 140 -0.09 14.74 -5.53
C ASP A 140 0.27 13.28 -5.15
N TRP A 141 -0.05 12.31 -6.02
CA TRP A 141 0.13 10.88 -5.73
C TRP A 141 1.55 10.54 -5.27
N ILE A 142 2.59 11.16 -5.84
CA ILE A 142 3.99 10.90 -5.46
C ILE A 142 4.26 11.33 -4.02
N ALA A 143 3.75 12.50 -3.60
CA ALA A 143 3.92 13.01 -2.25
C ALA A 143 3.22 12.09 -1.23
N GLU A 144 2.03 11.61 -1.56
CA GLU A 144 1.33 10.63 -0.73
C GLU A 144 2.12 9.31 -0.61
N HIS A 145 2.70 8.82 -1.70
CA HIS A 145 3.49 7.58 -1.69
C HIS A 145 4.77 7.73 -0.87
N ARG A 146 5.43 8.90 -0.90
CA ARG A 146 6.56 9.21 -0.02
C ARG A 146 6.12 9.16 1.45
N GLN A 147 4.94 9.67 1.79
CA GLN A 147 4.39 9.58 3.14
C GLN A 147 4.07 8.13 3.55
N ARG A 148 3.41 7.35 2.68
CA ARG A 148 3.11 5.92 2.92
C ARG A 148 4.40 5.13 3.16
N LEU A 149 5.41 5.30 2.31
CA LEU A 149 6.72 4.67 2.46
C LEU A 149 7.38 5.05 3.79
N HIS A 150 7.37 6.33 4.16
CA HIS A 150 7.94 6.78 5.44
C HIS A 150 7.26 6.11 6.64
N GLN A 151 5.92 6.03 6.64
CA GLN A 151 5.16 5.38 7.70
C GLN A 151 5.47 3.87 7.78
N LEU A 152 5.50 3.19 6.63
CA LEU A 152 5.89 1.78 6.54
C LEU A 152 7.30 1.53 7.06
N MET A 153 8.27 2.33 6.62
CA MET A 153 9.66 2.17 7.04
C MET A 153 9.81 2.40 8.54
N LYS A 154 9.16 3.44 9.08
CA LYS A 154 9.17 3.74 10.52
C LYS A 154 8.62 2.58 11.36
N HIS A 155 7.58 1.89 10.89
CA HIS A 155 6.97 0.79 11.61
C HIS A 155 7.72 -0.54 11.44
N TRP A 156 7.97 -0.97 10.20
CA TRP A 156 8.43 -2.33 9.91
C TRP A 156 9.94 -2.52 9.98
N VAL A 157 10.73 -1.53 9.57
CA VAL A 157 12.20 -1.68 9.46
C VAL A 157 12.86 -2.00 10.81
N PRO A 158 12.46 -1.38 11.94
CA PRO A 158 13.01 -1.76 13.25
C PRO A 158 12.76 -3.23 13.64
N MET A 159 11.78 -3.89 13.01
CA MET A 159 11.42 -5.29 13.27
C MET A 159 12.15 -6.29 12.35
N LEU A 160 12.81 -5.79 11.30
CA LEU A 160 13.61 -6.61 10.39
C LEU A 160 15.00 -6.78 11.02
N SER A 161 15.34 -8.01 11.38
CA SER A 161 16.69 -8.32 11.88
C SER A 161 17.64 -8.39 10.69
N ALA A 162 18.80 -7.72 10.81
CA ALA A 162 19.89 -7.85 9.84
C ALA A 162 20.50 -9.26 9.83
#